data_AF-G9ES02-F1
#
_entry.id   AF-G9ES02-F1
#
_cell.length_a   1.000
_cell.length_b   1.000
_cell.length_c   1.000
_cell.angle_alpha   90.00
_cell.angle_beta   90.00
_cell.angle_gamma   90.00
#
_symmetry.space_group_name_H-M   'P 1'
#
loop_
_entity.id
_entity.type
_entity.pdbx_description
1 polymer ?
#
loop_
_entity_poly.entity_id
_entity_poly.type
_entity_poly.pdbx_seq_one_letter_code
_entity_poly.pdbx_strand_id
1 'polypeptide(L)'
;MYATLIGLLKGIQHFKAHAYEEKKKLFSLLVNGQKPSTLFITCSDSRIIPALITNSDPGNLFVGRNVGNVIPLPSSESSSIAAVIEYAVKVLDVQEIVVCGHTHCGAMNSLHTPHLEEILPTVAGWLAETKSQLHEHTDSEIHSLTKASEENILNQIKNLHAYPAIIEKLEQSQLSIHGWLYEFETGQIRAYESSSKQFVAIDEVKPNVSHDKTPLTCKLVEGVRHFKAHEYLQKKELFTSLTGGQSPKALVIACADSRITPTLITNTEPGEIFVVRNVGNIVPPHSSIPSGEAAAIEYALKVLQIKNIIVCGHSHCGAMQGLLTPDLEKDLPAVASWLIYAKPTLERLKEKHHESSEHPLVCATKENTLVQINNLKTHPIVIEKLTNNELQIYAWFYDFEAGEVLIYDQEIGDFISFDDTVTKVFLSEEVLAKMNAIVEEEAMSYLTSLASPTTEEAYKLVMPILNTIKLTGISVIWEYIKTPVTIRLDAEFGGLCPHPNDKRFTSLVEKSLEVKLAGVRLLQKQLMDSPAYRQVCSQTSPLFMTMPKAEPGEKVSNGLGL
;
A
#
# COMPACT_ATOMS: atom_id res chain seq x y z
N MET A 1 9.05 0.92 -8.00
CA MET A 1 8.51 -0.21 -7.20
C MET A 1 9.04 -0.13 -5.78
N TYR A 2 10.37 -0.13 -5.60
CA TYR A 2 11.00 -0.19 -4.28
C TYR A 2 10.69 1.00 -3.34
N ALA A 3 10.74 2.25 -3.84
CA ALA A 3 10.39 3.44 -3.04
C ALA A 3 8.95 3.38 -2.47
N THR A 4 8.05 2.73 -3.19
CA THR A 4 6.65 2.57 -2.80
C THR A 4 6.50 1.58 -1.64
N LEU A 5 7.21 0.45 -1.69
CA LEU A 5 7.27 -0.51 -0.58
C LEU A 5 7.85 0.13 0.68
N ILE A 6 8.98 0.86 0.56
CA ILE A 6 9.58 1.59 1.68
C ILE A 6 8.54 2.50 2.36
N GLY A 7 7.76 3.24 1.57
CA GLY A 7 6.72 4.12 2.12
C GLY A 7 5.70 3.37 2.99
N LEU A 8 5.25 2.19 2.54
CA LEU A 8 4.31 1.36 3.30
C LEU A 8 4.95 0.73 4.55
N LEU A 9 6.21 0.32 4.46
CA LEU A 9 6.96 -0.22 5.61
C LEU A 9 7.22 0.85 6.67
N LYS A 10 7.58 2.08 6.26
CA LYS A 10 7.66 3.25 7.18
C LYS A 10 6.32 3.47 7.88
N GLY A 11 5.23 3.28 7.15
CA GLY A 11 3.89 3.35 7.70
C GLY A 11 3.60 2.32 8.78
N ILE A 12 4.00 1.06 8.57
CA ILE A 12 3.92 0.00 9.59
C ILE A 12 4.75 0.35 10.82
N GLN A 13 5.98 0.84 10.63
CA GLN A 13 6.83 1.27 11.74
C GLN A 13 6.18 2.41 12.53
N HIS A 14 5.58 3.40 11.86
CA HIS A 14 4.86 4.48 12.49
C HIS A 14 3.63 3.97 13.27
N PHE A 15 2.84 3.08 12.66
CA PHE A 15 1.70 2.44 13.30
C PHE A 15 2.12 1.72 14.59
N LYS A 16 3.14 0.86 14.53
CA LYS A 16 3.65 0.11 15.68
C LYS A 16 4.14 1.04 16.80
N ALA A 17 4.87 2.10 16.45
CA ALA A 17 5.48 3.00 17.43
C ALA A 17 4.49 3.99 18.06
N HIS A 18 3.39 4.35 17.38
CA HIS A 18 2.48 5.41 17.83
C HIS A 18 1.03 4.91 17.90
N ALA A 19 0.40 4.68 16.75
CA ALA A 19 -1.04 4.43 16.68
C ALA A 19 -1.48 3.16 17.43
N TYR A 20 -0.66 2.10 17.39
CA TYR A 20 -0.92 0.89 18.16
C TYR A 20 -0.79 1.13 19.66
N GLU A 21 0.27 1.79 20.12
CA GLU A 21 0.47 2.09 21.54
C GLU A 21 -0.61 3.01 22.12
N GLU A 22 -1.04 4.03 21.36
CA GLU A 22 -2.16 4.90 21.75
C GLU A 22 -3.48 4.13 21.92
N LYS A 23 -3.69 3.09 21.10
CA LYS A 23 -4.92 2.28 21.08
C LYS A 23 -4.75 0.89 21.70
N LYS A 24 -3.67 0.64 22.44
CA LYS A 24 -3.34 -0.69 22.99
C LYS A 24 -4.47 -1.30 23.82
N LYS A 25 -5.13 -0.48 24.64
CA LYS A 25 -6.32 -0.90 25.42
C LYS A 25 -7.46 -1.36 24.51
N LEU A 26 -7.75 -0.61 23.44
CA LEU A 26 -8.77 -0.99 22.47
C LEU A 26 -8.41 -2.33 21.81
N PHE A 27 -7.19 -2.49 21.31
CA PHE A 27 -6.75 -3.74 20.68
C PHE A 27 -6.84 -4.94 21.63
N SER A 28 -6.47 -4.78 22.90
CA SER A 28 -6.61 -5.84 23.90
C SER A 28 -8.06 -6.31 24.12
N LEU A 29 -9.04 -5.40 23.99
CA LEU A 29 -10.46 -5.74 24.10
C LEU A 29 -10.96 -6.50 22.86
N LEU A 30 -10.39 -6.21 21.68
CA LEU A 30 -10.76 -6.81 20.40
C LEU A 30 -10.22 -8.25 20.18
N VAL A 31 -9.34 -8.73 21.08
CA VAL A 31 -8.85 -10.12 21.09
C VAL A 31 -10.01 -11.11 21.28
N ASN A 32 -10.98 -10.76 22.12
CA ASN A 32 -12.12 -11.64 22.44
C ASN A 32 -13.24 -11.62 21.38
N GLY A 33 -12.96 -11.05 20.21
CA GLY A 33 -13.88 -11.01 19.07
C GLY A 33 -14.31 -9.60 18.68
N GLN A 34 -15.03 -9.53 17.57
CA GLN A 34 -15.55 -8.29 17.01
C GLN A 34 -17.06 -8.18 17.21
N LYS A 35 -17.55 -6.96 17.44
CA LYS A 35 -18.98 -6.65 17.54
C LYS A 35 -19.28 -5.30 16.86
N PRO A 36 -19.03 -5.19 15.54
CA PRO A 36 -19.39 -3.98 14.82
C PRO A 36 -20.92 -3.83 14.79
N SER A 37 -21.41 -2.60 14.92
CA SER A 37 -22.85 -2.32 14.80
C SER A 37 -23.29 -2.13 13.35
N THR A 38 -22.32 -1.92 12.44
CA THR A 38 -22.57 -1.46 11.08
C THR A 38 -21.78 -2.26 10.07
N LEU A 39 -22.46 -2.74 9.02
CA LEU A 39 -21.85 -3.15 7.77
C LEU A 39 -21.74 -1.94 6.84
N PHE A 40 -20.53 -1.61 6.40
CA PHE A 40 -20.26 -0.51 5.48
C PHE A 40 -19.80 -1.06 4.13
N ILE A 41 -20.62 -0.92 3.09
CA ILE A 41 -20.30 -1.34 1.72
C ILE A 41 -19.93 -0.11 0.91
N THR A 42 -18.73 -0.08 0.33
CA THR A 42 -18.27 1.07 -0.45
C THR A 42 -17.30 0.70 -1.57
N CYS A 43 -16.86 1.70 -2.33
CA CYS A 43 -16.00 1.53 -3.48
C CYS A 43 -14.56 1.20 -3.04
N SER A 44 -13.79 0.51 -3.88
CA SER A 44 -12.35 0.27 -3.69
C SER A 44 -11.46 1.51 -3.89
N ASP A 45 -12.04 2.61 -4.39
CA ASP A 45 -11.36 3.89 -4.65
C ASP A 45 -10.50 4.35 -3.46
N SER A 46 -9.26 4.74 -3.74
CA SER A 46 -8.29 5.05 -2.68
C SER A 46 -8.63 6.31 -1.88
N ARG A 47 -9.53 7.17 -2.37
CA ARG A 47 -9.90 8.43 -1.72
C ARG A 47 -10.97 8.25 -0.63
N ILE A 48 -11.71 7.13 -0.64
CA ILE A 48 -12.72 6.83 0.38
C ILE A 48 -12.13 5.91 1.47
N ILE A 49 -12.13 6.41 2.71
CA ILE A 49 -11.68 5.69 3.90
C ILE A 49 -12.85 5.63 4.90
N PRO A 50 -13.58 4.51 5.00
CA PRO A 50 -14.76 4.40 5.87
C PRO A 50 -14.52 4.82 7.32
N ALA A 51 -13.40 4.37 7.91
CA ALA A 51 -13.05 4.70 9.29
C ALA A 51 -12.79 6.20 9.50
N LEU A 52 -12.22 6.89 8.51
CA LEU A 52 -11.97 8.33 8.57
C LEU A 52 -13.27 9.12 8.48
N ILE A 53 -14.09 8.83 7.46
CA ILE A 53 -15.31 9.62 7.20
C ILE A 53 -16.38 9.43 8.27
N THR A 54 -16.36 8.31 9.00
CA THR A 54 -17.27 8.03 10.11
C THR A 54 -16.62 8.22 11.49
N ASN A 55 -15.36 8.68 11.54
CA ASN A 55 -14.57 8.77 12.78
C ASN A 55 -14.65 7.49 13.65
N SER A 56 -14.52 6.33 13.01
CA SER A 56 -14.69 5.04 13.66
C SER A 56 -13.34 4.40 14.01
N ASP A 57 -13.20 3.98 15.26
CA ASP A 57 -12.08 3.14 15.69
C ASP A 57 -12.18 1.70 15.12
N PRO A 58 -11.05 0.96 15.05
CA PRO A 58 -11.06 -0.48 14.78
C PRO A 58 -12.06 -1.23 15.66
N GLY A 59 -12.75 -2.21 15.07
CA GLY A 59 -13.79 -3.00 15.70
C GLY A 59 -15.22 -2.48 15.51
N ASN A 60 -15.40 -1.23 15.05
CA ASN A 60 -16.72 -0.61 14.92
C ASN A 60 -17.44 -0.89 13.59
N LEU A 61 -16.69 -1.05 12.48
CA LEU A 61 -17.24 -1.21 11.14
C LEU A 61 -16.80 -2.52 10.51
N PHE A 62 -17.74 -3.37 10.11
CA PHE A 62 -17.46 -4.47 9.19
C PHE A 62 -17.53 -3.93 7.76
N VAL A 63 -16.48 -4.08 6.95
CA VAL A 63 -16.36 -3.31 5.70
C VAL A 63 -16.25 -4.21 4.47
N GLY A 64 -17.19 -4.09 3.54
CA GLY A 64 -17.09 -4.65 2.19
C GLY A 64 -16.61 -3.59 1.19
N ARG A 65 -15.56 -3.86 0.41
CA ARG A 65 -15.08 -2.94 -0.63
C ARG A 65 -14.86 -3.63 -1.96
N ASN A 66 -15.47 -3.10 -3.02
CA ASN A 66 -15.30 -3.55 -4.40
C ASN A 66 -15.38 -2.39 -5.39
N VAL A 67 -15.13 -2.64 -6.67
CA VAL A 67 -15.26 -1.63 -7.73
C VAL A 67 -16.72 -1.18 -7.87
N GLY A 68 -17.00 0.09 -7.58
CA GLY A 68 -18.31 0.70 -7.78
C GLY A 68 -19.34 0.42 -6.68
N ASN A 69 -18.90 -0.06 -5.50
CA ASN A 69 -19.77 -0.38 -4.35
C ASN A 69 -20.97 -1.25 -4.72
N VAL A 70 -20.78 -2.18 -5.67
CA VAL A 70 -21.82 -2.99 -6.29
C VAL A 70 -22.24 -4.12 -5.37
N ILE A 71 -23.55 -4.34 -5.27
CA ILE A 71 -24.17 -5.43 -4.53
C ILE A 71 -24.92 -6.28 -5.57
N PRO A 72 -24.35 -7.42 -6.01
CA PRO A 72 -25.03 -8.31 -6.92
C PRO A 72 -26.36 -8.80 -6.33
N LEU A 73 -27.30 -9.18 -7.18
CA LEU A 73 -28.48 -9.92 -6.73
C LEU A 73 -28.07 -11.29 -6.15
N PRO A 74 -28.82 -11.82 -5.17
CA PRO A 74 -28.61 -13.17 -4.67
C PRO A 74 -28.68 -14.18 -5.83
N SER A 75 -27.69 -15.06 -5.90
CA SER A 75 -27.64 -16.12 -6.90
C SER A 75 -27.01 -17.38 -6.30
N SER A 76 -27.00 -18.48 -7.06
CA SER A 76 -26.29 -19.70 -6.69
C SER A 76 -24.77 -19.60 -6.88
N GLU A 77 -24.30 -18.59 -7.61
CA GLU A 77 -22.87 -18.38 -7.86
C GLU A 77 -22.17 -17.84 -6.61
N SER A 78 -20.90 -18.18 -6.45
CA SER A 78 -20.09 -17.72 -5.33
C SER A 78 -19.83 -16.21 -5.44
N SER A 79 -20.23 -15.45 -4.39
CA SER A 79 -20.12 -14.00 -4.37
C SER A 79 -19.51 -13.51 -3.05
N SER A 80 -18.47 -12.70 -3.16
CA SER A 80 -17.79 -12.12 -2.00
C SER A 80 -18.70 -11.21 -1.19
N ILE A 81 -19.55 -10.43 -1.86
CA ILE A 81 -20.51 -9.53 -1.21
C ILE A 81 -21.66 -10.30 -0.56
N ALA A 82 -22.13 -11.39 -1.17
CA ALA A 82 -23.13 -12.25 -0.53
C ALA A 82 -22.59 -12.86 0.78
N ALA A 83 -21.33 -13.31 0.79
CA ALA A 83 -20.66 -13.78 2.01
C ALA A 83 -20.47 -12.66 3.05
N VAL A 84 -20.10 -11.44 2.62
CA VAL A 84 -20.00 -10.27 3.51
C VAL A 84 -21.35 -9.96 4.17
N ILE A 85 -22.43 -9.93 3.40
CA ILE A 85 -23.78 -9.66 3.90
C ILE A 85 -24.21 -10.75 4.88
N GLU A 86 -24.09 -12.03 4.49
CA GLU A 86 -24.49 -13.14 5.35
C GLU A 86 -23.71 -13.15 6.67
N TYR A 87 -22.39 -12.97 6.61
CA TYR A 87 -21.54 -12.95 7.80
C TYR A 87 -21.90 -11.77 8.72
N ALA A 88 -22.06 -10.57 8.17
CA ALA A 88 -22.41 -9.40 8.95
C ALA A 88 -23.76 -9.56 9.68
N VAL A 89 -24.76 -10.12 8.99
CA VAL A 89 -26.12 -10.21 9.51
C VAL A 89 -26.31 -11.40 10.44
N LYS A 90 -25.82 -12.59 10.07
CA LYS A 90 -26.05 -13.82 10.85
C LYS A 90 -25.01 -14.06 11.94
N VAL A 91 -23.76 -13.63 11.74
CA VAL A 91 -22.67 -13.90 12.70
C VAL A 91 -22.40 -12.70 13.59
N LEU A 92 -22.37 -11.50 13.01
CA LEU A 92 -22.04 -10.27 13.76
C LEU A 92 -23.28 -9.53 14.27
N ASP A 93 -24.47 -9.89 13.77
CA ASP A 93 -25.75 -9.29 14.13
C ASP A 93 -25.73 -7.76 14.01
N VAL A 94 -25.17 -7.23 12.92
CA VAL A 94 -25.13 -5.77 12.69
C VAL A 94 -26.54 -5.19 12.67
N GLN A 95 -26.70 -3.97 13.20
CA GLN A 95 -28.00 -3.29 13.26
C GLN A 95 -28.19 -2.31 12.10
N GLU A 96 -27.13 -1.98 11.37
CA GLU A 96 -27.16 -1.02 10.28
C GLU A 96 -26.34 -1.49 9.08
N ILE A 97 -26.83 -1.19 7.87
CA ILE A 97 -26.08 -1.31 6.63
C ILE A 97 -26.00 0.05 5.96
N VAL A 98 -24.79 0.50 5.66
CA VAL A 98 -24.55 1.72 4.89
C VAL A 98 -24.00 1.32 3.52
N VAL A 99 -24.71 1.69 2.46
CA VAL A 99 -24.23 1.63 1.08
C VAL A 99 -23.71 3.00 0.72
N CYS A 100 -22.39 3.16 0.66
CA CYS A 100 -21.75 4.45 0.43
C CYS A 100 -21.09 4.50 -0.94
N GLY A 101 -21.66 5.29 -1.85
CA GLY A 101 -21.01 5.74 -3.08
C GLY A 101 -20.27 7.06 -2.86
N HIS A 102 -19.66 7.59 -3.93
CA HIS A 102 -18.89 8.83 -3.86
C HIS A 102 -18.89 9.57 -5.21
N THR A 103 -18.63 10.89 -5.17
CA THR A 103 -18.43 11.69 -6.39
C THR A 103 -17.21 11.21 -7.17
N HIS A 104 -17.18 11.47 -8.48
CA HIS A 104 -16.08 11.06 -9.37
C HIS A 104 -15.71 9.57 -9.25
N CYS A 105 -16.71 8.70 -9.10
CA CYS A 105 -16.48 7.25 -9.04
C CYS A 105 -15.93 6.73 -10.36
N GLY A 106 -14.69 6.22 -10.34
CA GLY A 106 -14.04 5.68 -11.54
C GLY A 106 -14.80 4.53 -12.19
N ALA A 107 -15.51 3.72 -11.39
CA ALA A 107 -16.38 2.66 -11.88
C ALA A 107 -17.60 3.21 -12.62
N MET A 108 -18.32 4.16 -12.02
CA MET A 108 -19.49 4.78 -12.67
C MET A 108 -19.08 5.55 -13.92
N ASN A 109 -17.94 6.25 -13.87
CA ASN A 109 -17.37 6.93 -15.03
C ASN A 109 -17.00 5.96 -16.17
N SER A 110 -16.50 4.77 -15.84
CA SER A 110 -16.12 3.78 -16.85
C SER A 110 -17.32 3.30 -17.70
N LEU A 111 -18.55 3.36 -17.19
CA LEU A 111 -19.74 2.95 -17.93
C LEU A 111 -20.03 3.81 -19.17
N HIS A 112 -19.50 5.03 -19.20
CA HIS A 112 -19.58 5.94 -20.35
C HIS A 112 -18.38 5.79 -21.30
N THR A 113 -17.40 4.93 -20.99
CA THR A 113 -16.25 4.70 -21.85
C THR A 113 -16.66 3.87 -23.07
N PRO A 114 -16.45 4.38 -24.31
CA PRO A 114 -16.70 3.60 -25.51
C PRO A 114 -15.81 2.35 -25.53
N HIS A 115 -16.36 1.22 -25.98
CA HIS A 115 -15.63 -0.05 -26.08
C HIS A 115 -15.02 -0.53 -24.76
N LEU A 116 -15.69 -0.27 -23.62
CA LEU A 116 -15.23 -0.72 -22.30
C LEU A 116 -14.96 -2.23 -22.27
N GLU A 117 -15.77 -3.02 -22.97
CA GLU A 117 -15.65 -4.47 -23.09
C GLU A 117 -14.34 -4.93 -23.75
N GLU A 118 -13.72 -4.08 -24.58
CA GLU A 118 -12.43 -4.36 -25.23
C GLU A 118 -11.25 -3.91 -24.35
N ILE A 119 -11.38 -2.77 -23.67
CA ILE A 119 -10.29 -2.15 -22.89
C ILE A 119 -10.15 -2.80 -21.51
N LEU A 120 -11.29 -2.96 -20.81
CA LEU A 120 -11.40 -3.47 -19.45
C LEU A 120 -12.50 -4.56 -19.39
N PRO A 121 -12.34 -5.71 -20.07
CA PRO A 121 -13.36 -6.76 -20.16
C PRO A 121 -13.85 -7.26 -18.79
N THR A 122 -12.98 -7.32 -17.79
CA THR A 122 -13.34 -7.82 -16.46
C THR A 122 -14.17 -6.78 -15.71
N VAL A 123 -13.79 -5.51 -15.80
CA VAL A 123 -14.58 -4.39 -15.25
C VAL A 123 -15.93 -4.27 -15.96
N ALA A 124 -15.95 -4.41 -17.29
CA ALA A 124 -17.17 -4.36 -18.09
C ALA A 124 -18.15 -5.47 -17.68
N GLY A 125 -17.67 -6.71 -17.57
CA GLY A 125 -18.48 -7.84 -17.12
C GLY A 125 -19.00 -7.66 -15.69
N TRP A 126 -18.19 -7.12 -14.79
CA TRP A 126 -18.59 -6.84 -13.40
C TRP A 126 -19.68 -5.78 -13.31
N LEU A 127 -19.59 -4.72 -14.12
CA LEU A 127 -20.52 -3.59 -14.10
C LEU A 127 -21.69 -3.76 -15.07
N ALA A 128 -21.81 -4.87 -15.80
CA ALA A 128 -22.82 -5.07 -16.84
C ALA A 128 -24.25 -4.95 -16.29
N GLU A 129 -24.54 -5.60 -15.17
CA GLU A 129 -25.85 -5.51 -14.50
C GLU A 129 -26.10 -4.07 -14.03
N THR A 130 -25.13 -3.44 -13.37
CA THR A 130 -25.22 -2.04 -12.94
C THR A 130 -25.53 -1.11 -14.12
N LYS A 131 -24.85 -1.28 -15.25
CA LYS A 131 -25.08 -0.50 -16.49
C LYS A 131 -26.52 -0.64 -16.97
N SER A 132 -27.09 -1.85 -16.91
CA SER A 132 -28.46 -2.11 -17.34
C SER A 132 -29.53 -1.49 -16.41
N GLN A 133 -29.16 -1.20 -15.17
CA GLN A 133 -30.05 -0.64 -14.14
C GLN A 133 -30.00 0.90 -14.05
N LEU A 134 -29.02 1.54 -14.70
CA LEU A 134 -28.87 2.99 -14.72
C LEU A 134 -29.67 3.63 -15.86
N HIS A 135 -30.17 4.84 -15.63
CA HIS A 135 -30.85 5.61 -16.67
C HIS A 135 -29.84 6.35 -17.57
N GLU A 136 -30.17 6.51 -18.85
CA GLU A 136 -29.38 7.39 -19.74
C GLU A 136 -29.65 8.85 -19.39
N HIS A 137 -28.61 9.58 -18.98
CA HIS A 137 -28.68 11.01 -18.65
C HIS A 137 -28.11 11.86 -19.80
N THR A 138 -28.85 12.90 -20.22
CA THR A 138 -28.45 13.82 -21.30
C THR A 138 -27.81 15.13 -20.81
N ASP A 139 -27.55 15.26 -19.50
CA ASP A 139 -26.99 16.47 -18.88
C ASP A 139 -25.45 16.56 -19.01
N SER A 140 -24.84 17.66 -18.51
CA SER A 140 -23.39 17.83 -18.49
C SER A 140 -22.66 16.69 -17.78
N GLU A 141 -21.46 16.33 -18.26
CA GLU A 141 -20.72 15.12 -17.85
C GLU A 141 -20.56 14.98 -16.33
N ILE A 142 -20.24 16.06 -15.59
CA ILE A 142 -20.04 16.00 -14.13
C ILE A 142 -21.35 15.79 -13.36
N HIS A 143 -22.43 16.46 -13.76
CA HIS A 143 -23.73 16.31 -13.12
C HIS A 143 -24.33 14.93 -13.41
N SER A 144 -24.06 14.42 -14.62
CA SER A 144 -24.40 13.06 -15.04
C SER A 144 -23.73 11.99 -14.16
N LEU A 145 -22.44 12.13 -13.83
CA LEU A 145 -21.72 11.14 -13.00
C LEU A 145 -22.18 11.10 -11.54
N THR A 146 -22.50 12.25 -10.95
CA THR A 146 -23.01 12.31 -9.58
C THR A 146 -24.38 11.64 -9.51
N LYS A 147 -25.26 11.94 -10.47
CA LYS A 147 -26.57 11.26 -10.61
C LYS A 147 -26.42 9.75 -10.81
N ALA A 148 -25.52 9.30 -11.68
CA ALA A 148 -25.24 7.88 -11.87
C ALA A 148 -24.78 7.20 -10.57
N SER A 149 -24.00 7.90 -9.75
CA SER A 149 -23.55 7.41 -8.44
C SER A 149 -24.71 7.34 -7.43
N GLU A 150 -25.57 8.35 -7.39
CA GLU A 150 -26.81 8.36 -6.59
C GLU A 150 -27.76 7.21 -6.99
N GLU A 151 -28.02 7.04 -8.29
CA GLU A 151 -28.84 5.94 -8.83
C GLU A 151 -28.24 4.57 -8.52
N ASN A 152 -26.93 4.42 -8.68
CA ASN A 152 -26.23 3.19 -8.32
C ASN A 152 -26.44 2.83 -6.84
N ILE A 153 -26.32 3.80 -5.92
CA ILE A 153 -26.58 3.57 -4.49
C ILE A 153 -28.00 3.04 -4.27
N LEU A 154 -29.01 3.65 -4.90
CA LEU A 154 -30.40 3.22 -4.75
C LEU A 154 -30.66 1.83 -5.35
N ASN A 155 -30.04 1.52 -6.49
CA ASN A 155 -30.10 0.18 -7.10
C ASN A 155 -29.44 -0.87 -6.20
N GLN A 156 -28.30 -0.55 -5.58
CA GLN A 156 -27.64 -1.46 -4.64
C GLN A 156 -28.45 -1.69 -3.36
N ILE A 157 -29.13 -0.65 -2.85
CA ILE A 157 -30.10 -0.79 -1.75
C ILE A 157 -31.26 -1.70 -2.17
N LYS A 158 -31.79 -1.53 -3.39
CA LYS A 158 -32.84 -2.42 -3.92
C LYS A 158 -32.35 -3.88 -3.98
N ASN A 159 -31.12 -4.12 -4.41
CA ASN A 159 -30.54 -5.47 -4.44
C ASN A 159 -30.39 -6.07 -3.02
N LEU A 160 -30.04 -5.27 -2.00
CA LEU A 160 -29.99 -5.73 -0.60
C LEU A 160 -31.34 -6.29 -0.12
N HIS A 161 -32.46 -5.68 -0.53
CA HIS A 161 -33.79 -6.15 -0.15
C HIS A 161 -34.17 -7.51 -0.74
N ALA A 162 -33.38 -8.06 -1.68
CA ALA A 162 -33.57 -9.41 -2.21
C ALA A 162 -32.89 -10.50 -1.36
N TYR A 163 -31.98 -10.14 -0.45
CA TYR A 163 -31.23 -11.13 0.35
C TYR A 163 -32.09 -11.70 1.49
N PRO A 164 -32.20 -13.04 1.64
CA PRO A 164 -33.05 -13.65 2.67
C PRO A 164 -32.75 -13.19 4.10
N ALA A 165 -31.46 -13.13 4.47
CA ALA A 165 -31.04 -12.68 5.81
C ALA A 165 -31.41 -11.22 6.09
N ILE A 166 -31.46 -10.39 5.05
CA ILE A 166 -31.87 -8.98 5.15
C ILE A 166 -33.37 -8.87 5.33
N ILE A 167 -34.15 -9.57 4.51
CA ILE A 167 -35.62 -9.59 4.57
C ILE A 167 -36.07 -9.94 5.99
N GLU A 168 -35.54 -11.03 6.56
CA GLU A 168 -35.88 -11.50 7.91
C GLU A 168 -35.65 -10.41 8.97
N LYS A 169 -34.47 -9.76 8.96
CA LYS A 169 -34.12 -8.73 9.94
C LYS A 169 -34.91 -7.43 9.77
N LEU A 170 -35.23 -7.05 8.54
CA LEU A 170 -36.07 -5.89 8.25
C LEU A 170 -37.51 -6.12 8.75
N GLU A 171 -38.09 -7.29 8.51
CA GLU A 171 -39.43 -7.64 9.01
C GLU A 171 -39.50 -7.60 10.54
N GLN A 172 -38.42 -8.01 11.21
CA GLN A 172 -38.27 -7.93 12.67
C GLN A 172 -37.90 -6.54 13.20
N SER A 173 -37.72 -5.54 12.31
CA SER A 173 -37.26 -4.18 12.68
C SER A 173 -35.94 -4.16 13.45
N GLN A 174 -35.04 -5.10 13.16
CA GLN A 174 -33.72 -5.23 13.79
C GLN A 174 -32.57 -4.66 12.95
N LEU A 175 -32.86 -4.25 11.71
CA LEU A 175 -31.88 -3.77 10.76
C LEU A 175 -32.38 -2.51 10.08
N SER A 176 -31.49 -1.54 9.85
CA SER A 176 -31.74 -0.37 9.00
C SER A 176 -30.75 -0.32 7.84
N ILE A 177 -31.21 0.18 6.69
CA ILE A 177 -30.38 0.32 5.47
C ILE A 177 -30.35 1.78 5.07
N HIS A 178 -29.16 2.29 4.80
CA HIS A 178 -28.90 3.71 4.51
C HIS A 178 -28.10 3.86 3.22
N GLY A 179 -28.48 4.81 2.38
CA GLY A 179 -27.74 5.19 1.17
C GLY A 179 -26.97 6.47 1.38
N TRP A 180 -25.65 6.44 1.22
CA TRP A 180 -24.78 7.60 1.44
C TRP A 180 -24.00 7.95 0.18
N LEU A 181 -23.86 9.25 -0.10
CA LEU A 181 -22.97 9.78 -1.11
C LEU A 181 -21.91 10.65 -0.43
N TYR A 182 -20.63 10.30 -0.60
CA TYR A 182 -19.50 11.12 -0.15
C TYR A 182 -19.00 12.05 -1.26
N GLU A 183 -18.95 13.34 -0.98
CA GLU A 183 -18.44 14.38 -1.88
C GLU A 183 -17.01 14.76 -1.48
N PHE A 184 -16.02 14.41 -2.32
CA PHE A 184 -14.61 14.65 -2.02
C PHE A 184 -14.24 16.14 -1.97
N GLU A 185 -14.94 16.97 -2.75
CA GLU A 185 -14.65 18.38 -2.98
C GLU A 185 -15.03 19.25 -1.78
N THR A 186 -16.06 18.82 -1.05
CA THR A 186 -16.67 19.56 0.05
C THR A 186 -16.49 18.86 1.39
N GLY A 187 -16.15 17.57 1.40
CA GLY A 187 -16.15 16.75 2.61
C GLY A 187 -17.56 16.40 3.08
N GLN A 188 -18.58 16.73 2.29
CA GLN A 188 -19.98 16.50 2.62
C GLN A 188 -20.32 15.03 2.46
N ILE A 189 -21.08 14.49 3.40
CA ILE A 189 -21.81 13.23 3.20
C ILE A 189 -23.29 13.58 3.10
N ARG A 190 -23.94 13.07 2.05
CA ARG A 190 -25.37 13.19 1.85
C ARG A 190 -26.02 11.82 2.06
N ALA A 191 -27.06 11.77 2.87
CA ALA A 191 -27.84 10.57 3.12
C ALA A 191 -29.12 10.61 2.28
N TYR A 192 -29.52 9.48 1.71
CA TYR A 192 -30.78 9.34 1.01
C TYR A 192 -31.94 9.33 2.00
N GLU A 193 -32.90 10.25 1.81
CA GLU A 193 -34.12 10.34 2.59
C GLU A 193 -35.31 9.86 1.75
N SER A 194 -35.98 8.80 2.20
CA SER A 194 -37.07 8.15 1.45
C SER A 194 -38.33 9.03 1.33
N SER A 195 -38.59 9.91 2.30
CA SER A 195 -39.76 10.79 2.33
C SER A 195 -39.69 11.89 1.26
N SER A 196 -38.52 12.51 1.11
CA SER A 196 -38.24 13.53 0.09
C SER A 196 -37.74 12.93 -1.24
N LYS A 197 -37.32 11.66 -1.23
CA LYS A 197 -36.65 10.98 -2.36
C LYS A 197 -35.40 11.71 -2.84
N GLN A 198 -34.68 12.33 -1.91
CA GLN A 198 -33.49 13.13 -2.21
C GLN A 198 -32.33 12.76 -1.30
N PHE A 199 -31.11 12.99 -1.80
CA PHE A 199 -29.91 12.96 -0.99
C PHE A 199 -29.78 14.31 -0.27
N VAL A 200 -29.94 14.32 1.06
CA VAL A 200 -29.84 15.50 1.92
C VAL A 200 -28.55 15.47 2.72
N ALA A 201 -28.02 16.62 3.10
CA ALA A 201 -26.85 16.68 3.95
C ALA A 201 -27.08 15.88 5.24
N ILE A 202 -26.16 14.98 5.60
CA ILE A 202 -26.29 14.18 6.82
C ILE A 202 -26.31 15.07 8.09
N ASP A 203 -25.73 16.26 8.00
CA ASP A 203 -25.77 17.27 9.06
C ASP A 203 -27.20 17.75 9.36
N GLU A 204 -28.07 17.76 8.34
CA GLU A 204 -29.47 18.19 8.39
C GLU A 204 -30.41 17.06 8.82
N VAL A 205 -29.94 15.81 8.75
CA VAL A 205 -30.67 14.64 9.25
C VAL A 205 -30.78 14.77 10.77
N LYS A 206 -32.00 14.96 11.26
CA LYS A 206 -32.27 14.97 12.71
C LYS A 206 -32.11 13.55 13.24
N PRO A 207 -31.10 13.26 14.08
CA PRO A 207 -31.06 11.97 14.77
C PRO A 207 -32.32 11.92 15.65
N ASN A 208 -33.19 10.94 15.40
CA ASN A 208 -34.40 10.67 16.19
C ASN A 208 -35.55 11.70 16.18
N VAL A 209 -36.00 12.20 15.03
CA VAL A 209 -37.35 12.79 14.94
C VAL A 209 -38.13 12.32 13.70
N SER A 210 -38.94 11.28 13.89
CA SER A 210 -40.22 10.96 13.21
C SER A 210 -40.30 9.80 12.17
N HIS A 211 -41.27 8.92 12.47
CA HIS A 211 -42.17 8.11 11.64
C HIS A 211 -41.72 7.08 10.58
N ASP A 212 -40.45 7.02 10.16
CA ASP A 212 -39.98 5.92 9.30
C ASP A 212 -39.04 4.94 10.03
N LYS A 213 -39.22 3.64 9.77
CA LYS A 213 -38.68 2.49 10.52
C LYS A 213 -37.16 2.26 10.39
N THR A 214 -36.35 3.25 10.06
CA THR A 214 -34.90 3.09 9.87
C THR A 214 -34.11 4.22 10.55
N PRO A 215 -33.90 4.16 11.89
CA PRO A 215 -33.05 5.13 12.55
C PRO A 215 -31.59 4.91 12.18
N LEU A 216 -30.93 5.97 11.70
CA LEU A 216 -29.48 6.05 11.59
C LEU A 216 -28.90 6.35 12.98
N THR A 217 -27.91 5.59 13.43
CA THR A 217 -27.36 5.78 14.78
C THR A 217 -26.74 7.16 14.95
N CYS A 218 -26.93 7.75 16.14
CA CYS A 218 -26.29 9.02 16.50
C CYS A 218 -24.77 8.95 16.32
N LYS A 219 -24.15 7.78 16.59
CA LYS A 219 -22.70 7.58 16.49
C LYS A 219 -22.16 7.81 15.08
N LEU A 220 -22.80 7.25 14.04
CA LEU A 220 -22.36 7.45 12.65
C LEU A 220 -22.51 8.91 12.23
N VAL A 221 -23.63 9.55 12.56
CA VAL A 221 -23.88 10.98 12.24
C VAL A 221 -22.88 11.89 12.97
N GLU A 222 -22.65 11.65 14.26
CA GLU A 222 -21.66 12.39 15.06
C GLU A 222 -20.25 12.21 14.49
N GLY A 223 -19.90 11.00 14.07
CA GLY A 223 -18.63 10.71 13.45
C GLY A 223 -18.42 11.48 12.14
N VAL A 224 -19.45 11.54 11.29
CA VAL A 224 -19.40 12.34 10.07
C VAL A 224 -19.29 13.84 10.34
N ARG A 225 -20.06 14.35 11.31
CA ARG A 225 -19.96 15.74 11.76
C ARG A 225 -18.55 16.06 12.27
N HIS A 226 -17.94 15.16 13.03
CA HIS A 226 -16.56 15.29 13.50
C HIS A 226 -15.57 15.33 12.34
N PHE A 227 -15.68 14.39 11.39
CA PHE A 227 -14.85 14.35 10.19
C PHE A 227 -14.91 15.67 9.43
N LYS A 228 -16.12 16.16 9.11
CA LYS A 228 -16.30 17.41 8.36
C LYS A 228 -15.77 18.63 9.11
N ALA A 229 -15.96 18.69 10.42
CA ALA A 229 -15.55 19.82 11.25
C ALA A 229 -14.05 19.86 11.58
N HIS A 230 -13.33 18.72 11.51
CA HIS A 230 -11.93 18.63 11.94
C HIS A 230 -11.04 17.99 10.87
N GLU A 231 -11.19 16.69 10.64
CA GLU A 231 -10.30 15.90 9.76
C GLU A 231 -10.27 16.41 8.32
N TYR A 232 -11.44 16.71 7.77
CA TYR A 232 -11.56 17.24 6.41
C TYR A 232 -10.86 18.59 6.27
N LEU A 233 -11.05 19.50 7.25
CA LEU A 233 -10.45 20.83 7.22
C LEU A 233 -8.91 20.76 7.31
N GLN A 234 -8.37 19.86 8.14
CA GLN A 234 -6.93 19.63 8.24
C GLN A 234 -6.33 19.08 6.94
N LYS A 235 -7.12 18.34 6.17
CA LYS A 235 -6.69 17.66 4.93
C LYS A 235 -7.30 18.31 3.67
N LYS A 236 -7.81 19.54 3.75
CA LYS A 236 -8.56 20.19 2.67
C LYS A 236 -7.74 20.31 1.38
N GLU A 237 -6.46 20.69 1.50
CA GLU A 237 -5.56 20.79 0.34
C GLU A 237 -5.33 19.44 -0.32
N LEU A 238 -5.15 18.38 0.49
CA LEU A 238 -5.04 17.01 0.00
C LEU A 238 -6.31 16.60 -0.76
N PHE A 239 -7.50 16.72 -0.16
CA PHE A 239 -8.75 16.36 -0.84
C PHE A 239 -8.98 17.15 -2.13
N THR A 240 -8.65 18.44 -2.12
CA THR A 240 -8.71 19.29 -3.33
C THR A 240 -7.79 18.74 -4.42
N SER A 241 -6.55 18.35 -4.08
CA SER A 241 -5.62 17.76 -5.05
C SER A 241 -6.11 16.41 -5.63
N LEU A 242 -6.85 15.63 -4.85
CA LEU A 242 -7.39 14.32 -5.23
C LEU A 242 -8.62 14.39 -6.17
N THR A 243 -9.17 15.59 -6.38
CA THR A 243 -10.24 15.80 -7.37
C THR A 243 -9.75 15.58 -8.81
N GLY A 244 -8.47 15.88 -9.08
CA GLY A 244 -7.83 15.67 -10.38
C GLY A 244 -7.46 14.22 -10.69
N GLY A 245 -7.57 13.32 -9.70
CA GLY A 245 -7.27 11.89 -9.88
C GLY A 245 -6.62 11.27 -8.64
N GLN A 246 -6.48 9.94 -8.68
CA GLN A 246 -5.80 9.15 -7.64
C GLN A 246 -4.57 8.46 -8.24
N SER A 247 -3.51 8.32 -7.45
CA SER A 247 -2.32 7.55 -7.84
C SER A 247 -1.88 6.65 -6.68
N PRO A 248 -2.68 5.63 -6.35
CA PRO A 248 -2.39 4.76 -5.24
C PRO A 248 -1.09 3.98 -5.45
N LYS A 249 -0.38 3.82 -4.34
CA LYS A 249 0.90 3.12 -4.19
C LYS A 249 0.76 1.60 -4.31
N ALA A 250 -0.37 1.06 -3.86
CA ALA A 250 -0.65 -0.37 -3.84
C ALA A 250 -2.14 -0.68 -3.95
N LEU A 251 -2.45 -1.89 -4.42
CA LEU A 251 -3.72 -2.56 -4.20
C LEU A 251 -3.57 -3.42 -2.94
N VAL A 252 -4.39 -3.16 -1.93
CA VAL A 252 -4.44 -3.94 -0.69
C VAL A 252 -5.71 -4.77 -0.66
N ILE A 253 -5.56 -6.09 -0.58
CA ILE A 253 -6.65 -7.05 -0.45
C ILE A 253 -6.64 -7.54 1.00
N ALA A 254 -7.67 -7.15 1.76
CA ALA A 254 -7.76 -7.41 3.19
C ALA A 254 -9.12 -8.00 3.59
N CYS A 255 -9.22 -8.52 4.80
CA CYS A 255 -10.47 -9.09 5.29
C CYS A 255 -11.50 -7.99 5.57
N ALA A 256 -12.79 -8.29 5.48
CA ALA A 256 -13.89 -7.41 5.88
C ALA A 256 -13.95 -7.17 7.41
N ASP A 257 -13.23 -7.99 8.18
CA ASP A 257 -13.12 -7.94 9.63
C ASP A 257 -12.88 -6.52 10.18
N SER A 258 -13.72 -6.11 11.12
CA SER A 258 -13.74 -4.75 11.63
C SER A 258 -12.47 -4.32 12.37
N ARG A 259 -11.64 -5.26 12.80
CA ARG A 259 -10.36 -4.98 13.47
C ARG A 259 -9.26 -4.59 12.49
N ILE A 260 -9.48 -4.85 11.19
CA ILE A 260 -8.52 -4.54 10.13
C ILE A 260 -8.86 -3.18 9.55
N THR A 261 -7.89 -2.27 9.60
CA THR A 261 -7.97 -0.95 8.97
C THR A 261 -6.69 -0.75 8.17
N PRO A 262 -6.66 -1.10 6.87
CA PRO A 262 -5.44 -1.06 6.08
C PRO A 262 -4.72 0.29 6.15
N THR A 263 -5.46 1.39 6.05
CA THR A 263 -4.91 2.75 6.08
C THR A 263 -4.28 3.13 7.42
N LEU A 264 -4.79 2.58 8.52
CA LEU A 264 -4.22 2.75 9.86
C LEU A 264 -2.91 1.98 9.99
N ILE A 265 -2.90 0.71 9.54
CA ILE A 265 -1.73 -0.18 9.62
C ILE A 265 -0.59 0.36 8.75
N THR A 266 -0.90 0.88 7.56
CA THR A 266 0.11 1.43 6.64
C THR A 266 0.35 2.92 6.82
N ASN A 267 -0.31 3.58 7.79
CA ASN A 267 -0.25 5.03 8.00
C ASN A 267 -0.34 5.83 6.68
N THR A 268 -1.32 5.47 5.85
CA THR A 268 -1.51 6.07 4.52
C THR A 268 -2.68 7.04 4.50
N GLU A 269 -2.51 8.11 3.75
CA GLU A 269 -3.53 9.14 3.54
C GLU A 269 -4.57 8.74 2.48
N PRO A 270 -5.72 9.45 2.39
CA PRO A 270 -6.63 9.35 1.27
C PRO A 270 -5.88 9.45 -0.08
N GLY A 271 -6.22 8.58 -1.02
CA GLY A 271 -5.60 8.55 -2.35
C GLY A 271 -4.39 7.62 -2.48
N GLU A 272 -3.86 7.10 -1.37
CA GLU A 272 -2.57 6.39 -1.38
C GLU A 272 -2.67 4.87 -1.51
N ILE A 273 -3.78 4.23 -1.14
CA ILE A 273 -3.97 2.78 -1.33
C ILE A 273 -5.36 2.46 -1.85
N PHE A 274 -5.42 1.63 -2.90
CA PHE A 274 -6.66 1.10 -3.44
C PHE A 274 -7.00 -0.19 -2.71
N VAL A 275 -8.24 -0.36 -2.21
CA VAL A 275 -8.53 -1.42 -1.22
C VAL A 275 -9.69 -2.30 -1.63
N VAL A 276 -9.48 -3.62 -1.62
CA VAL A 276 -10.54 -4.62 -1.70
C VAL A 276 -10.71 -5.24 -0.31
N ARG A 277 -11.96 -5.37 0.14
CA ARG A 277 -12.28 -6.02 1.41
C ARG A 277 -13.42 -7.01 1.26
N ASN A 278 -13.15 -8.27 1.59
CA ASN A 278 -14.11 -9.36 1.57
C ASN A 278 -13.86 -10.34 2.72
N VAL A 279 -14.73 -11.34 2.89
CA VAL A 279 -14.59 -12.36 3.95
C VAL A 279 -13.34 -13.21 3.67
N GLY A 280 -12.31 -13.09 4.51
CA GLY A 280 -11.11 -13.92 4.45
C GLY A 280 -10.01 -13.45 3.49
N ASN A 281 -10.07 -12.20 2.99
CA ASN A 281 -9.08 -11.62 2.06
C ASN A 281 -8.80 -12.54 0.86
N ILE A 282 -9.86 -13.13 0.32
CA ILE A 282 -9.85 -14.16 -0.72
C ILE A 282 -9.81 -13.50 -2.10
N VAL A 283 -9.04 -14.12 -3.00
CA VAL A 283 -9.03 -13.79 -4.43
C VAL A 283 -9.38 -15.08 -5.18
N PRO A 284 -10.51 -15.11 -5.91
CA PRO A 284 -10.81 -16.24 -6.78
C PRO A 284 -9.74 -16.41 -7.86
N PRO A 285 -9.42 -17.65 -8.27
CA PRO A 285 -8.67 -17.90 -9.49
C PRO A 285 -9.35 -17.21 -10.68
N HIS A 286 -8.55 -16.86 -11.69
CA HIS A 286 -9.09 -16.27 -12.91
C HIS A 286 -10.09 -17.22 -13.57
N SER A 287 -11.25 -16.67 -13.94
CA SER A 287 -12.31 -17.38 -14.63
C SER A 287 -13.09 -16.40 -15.52
N SER A 288 -14.00 -16.92 -16.33
CA SER A 288 -14.94 -16.10 -17.12
C SER A 288 -16.09 -15.52 -16.29
N ILE A 289 -16.25 -15.93 -15.03
CA ILE A 289 -17.31 -15.44 -14.14
C ILE A 289 -16.87 -14.08 -13.59
N PRO A 290 -17.63 -12.99 -13.82
CA PRO A 290 -17.29 -11.68 -13.29
C PRO A 290 -17.26 -11.67 -11.76
N SER A 291 -16.25 -11.02 -11.19
CA SER A 291 -16.15 -10.78 -9.74
C SER A 291 -15.58 -9.40 -9.45
N GLY A 292 -15.96 -8.84 -8.30
CA GLY A 292 -15.46 -7.55 -7.85
C GLY A 292 -13.96 -7.56 -7.61
N GLU A 293 -13.40 -8.69 -7.19
CA GLU A 293 -11.96 -8.91 -7.01
C GLU A 293 -11.20 -8.83 -8.33
N ALA A 294 -11.67 -9.57 -9.35
CA ALA A 294 -11.03 -9.57 -10.67
C ALA A 294 -11.13 -8.20 -11.35
N ALA A 295 -12.28 -7.52 -11.23
CA ALA A 295 -12.45 -6.15 -11.72
C ALA A 295 -11.52 -5.17 -10.99
N ALA A 296 -11.35 -5.30 -9.68
CA ALA A 296 -10.43 -4.48 -8.90
C ALA A 296 -8.96 -4.68 -9.31
N ILE A 297 -8.56 -5.94 -9.56
CA ILE A 297 -7.21 -6.26 -10.04
C ILE A 297 -6.97 -5.65 -11.42
N GLU A 298 -7.90 -5.84 -12.37
CA GLU A 298 -7.79 -5.26 -13.71
C GLU A 298 -7.71 -3.73 -13.65
N TYR A 299 -8.60 -3.09 -12.89
CA TYR A 299 -8.63 -1.63 -12.76
C TYR A 299 -7.35 -1.09 -12.11
N ALA A 300 -6.88 -1.72 -11.03
CA ALA A 300 -5.66 -1.33 -10.34
C ALA A 300 -4.42 -1.37 -11.25
N LEU A 301 -4.29 -2.42 -12.08
CA LEU A 301 -3.10 -2.63 -12.90
C LEU A 301 -3.16 -1.93 -14.26
N LYS A 302 -4.34 -1.85 -14.91
CA LYS A 302 -4.48 -1.20 -16.23
C LYS A 302 -4.75 0.29 -16.13
N VAL A 303 -5.61 0.73 -15.20
CA VAL A 303 -6.04 2.13 -15.11
C VAL A 303 -5.16 2.91 -14.13
N LEU A 304 -4.99 2.40 -12.92
CA LEU A 304 -4.22 3.09 -11.87
C LEU A 304 -2.71 2.84 -11.95
N GLN A 305 -2.28 1.89 -12.79
CA GLN A 305 -0.88 1.50 -12.99
C GLN A 305 -0.14 1.18 -11.68
N ILE A 306 -0.87 0.59 -10.72
CA ILE A 306 -0.30 0.12 -9.47
C ILE A 306 0.78 -0.92 -9.76
N LYS A 307 1.88 -0.85 -8.99
CA LYS A 307 3.03 -1.77 -9.13
C LYS A 307 3.21 -2.73 -7.94
N ASN A 308 2.32 -2.66 -6.95
CA ASN A 308 2.39 -3.47 -5.74
C ASN A 308 1.00 -4.00 -5.38
N ILE A 309 0.87 -5.30 -5.17
CA ILE A 309 -0.31 -5.92 -4.58
C ILE A 309 0.07 -6.49 -3.22
N ILE A 310 -0.75 -6.24 -2.20
CA ILE A 310 -0.58 -6.80 -0.86
C ILE A 310 -1.82 -7.63 -0.55
N VAL A 311 -1.64 -8.92 -0.25
CA VAL A 311 -2.69 -9.73 0.38
C VAL A 311 -2.39 -9.76 1.87
N CYS A 312 -3.30 -9.22 2.67
CA CYS A 312 -3.13 -9.09 4.12
C CYS A 312 -4.12 -9.99 4.86
N GLY A 313 -3.60 -11.12 5.36
CA GLY A 313 -4.29 -11.94 6.36
C GLY A 313 -4.11 -11.37 7.77
N HIS A 314 -4.82 -11.93 8.75
CA HIS A 314 -4.73 -11.44 10.13
C HIS A 314 -5.03 -12.50 11.19
N SER A 315 -4.51 -12.32 12.41
CA SER A 315 -4.83 -13.21 13.52
C SER A 315 -6.33 -13.23 13.82
N HIS A 316 -6.82 -14.34 14.38
CA HIS A 316 -8.24 -14.60 14.71
C HIS A 316 -9.23 -14.34 13.56
N CYS A 317 -8.88 -14.68 12.32
CA CYS A 317 -9.76 -14.49 11.17
C CYS A 317 -11.01 -15.39 11.22
N GLY A 318 -12.20 -14.78 11.33
CA GLY A 318 -13.47 -15.51 11.39
C GLY A 318 -13.76 -16.36 10.14
N ALA A 319 -13.30 -15.92 8.96
CA ALA A 319 -13.41 -16.67 7.72
C ALA A 319 -12.59 -17.97 7.76
N MET A 320 -11.35 -17.90 8.24
CA MET A 320 -10.47 -19.07 8.36
C MET A 320 -10.94 -20.00 9.49
N GLN A 321 -11.52 -19.44 10.56
CA GLN A 321 -12.20 -20.23 11.58
C GLN A 321 -13.39 -20.99 10.96
N GLY A 322 -14.19 -20.34 10.13
CA GLY A 322 -15.26 -20.97 9.36
C GLY A 322 -14.75 -22.08 8.44
N LEU A 323 -13.64 -21.85 7.71
CA LEU A 323 -13.02 -22.84 6.83
C LEU A 323 -12.59 -24.11 7.58
N LEU A 324 -12.13 -23.96 8.83
CA LEU A 324 -11.73 -25.07 9.70
C LEU A 324 -12.93 -25.77 10.37
N THR A 325 -14.13 -25.18 10.29
CA THR A 325 -15.35 -25.70 10.92
C THR A 325 -16.09 -26.61 9.94
N PRO A 326 -16.34 -27.89 10.28
CA PRO A 326 -17.13 -28.79 9.45
C PRO A 326 -18.57 -28.29 9.25
N ASP A 327 -19.18 -28.65 8.13
CA ASP A 327 -20.60 -28.40 7.80
C ASP A 327 -21.05 -26.93 7.84
N LEU A 328 -20.14 -25.98 7.61
CA LEU A 328 -20.42 -24.53 7.61
C LEU A 328 -21.62 -24.15 6.73
N GLU A 329 -21.83 -24.87 5.63
CA GLU A 329 -22.90 -24.63 4.66
C GLU A 329 -24.31 -24.77 5.24
N LYS A 330 -24.47 -25.45 6.38
CA LYS A 330 -25.77 -25.59 7.06
C LYS A 330 -26.26 -24.26 7.64
N ASP A 331 -25.33 -23.48 8.18
CA ASP A 331 -25.65 -22.22 8.88
C ASP A 331 -25.38 -20.99 7.99
N LEU A 332 -24.28 -21.05 7.23
CA LEU A 332 -23.75 -19.95 6.42
C LEU A 332 -23.46 -20.40 4.98
N PRO A 333 -24.48 -20.74 4.17
CA PRO A 333 -24.30 -21.23 2.80
C PRO A 333 -23.58 -20.27 1.85
N ALA A 334 -23.82 -18.96 1.95
CA ALA A 334 -23.14 -17.99 1.08
C ALA A 334 -21.66 -17.85 1.48
N VAL A 335 -21.35 -17.85 2.79
CA VAL A 335 -19.98 -17.87 3.28
C VAL A 335 -19.29 -19.18 2.88
N ALA A 336 -19.92 -20.34 3.07
CA ALA A 336 -19.35 -21.62 2.69
C ALA A 336 -19.07 -21.74 1.20
N SER A 337 -19.99 -21.25 0.35
CA SER A 337 -19.78 -21.14 -1.10
C SER A 337 -18.59 -20.24 -1.45
N TRP A 338 -18.42 -19.12 -0.74
CA TRP A 338 -17.27 -18.23 -0.93
C TRP A 338 -15.94 -18.84 -0.51
N LEU A 339 -15.92 -19.55 0.63
CA LEU A 339 -14.71 -20.20 1.14
C LEU A 339 -14.21 -21.36 0.28
N ILE A 340 -14.92 -21.75 -0.79
CA ILE A 340 -14.44 -22.74 -1.75
C ILE A 340 -13.06 -22.35 -2.33
N TYR A 341 -12.82 -21.06 -2.55
CA TYR A 341 -11.56 -20.53 -3.07
C TYR A 341 -10.41 -20.57 -2.04
N ALA A 342 -10.72 -20.84 -0.78
CA ALA A 342 -9.73 -21.04 0.28
C ALA A 342 -9.55 -22.52 0.66
N LYS A 343 -10.33 -23.46 0.11
CA LYS A 343 -10.19 -24.91 0.41
C LYS A 343 -8.79 -25.49 0.21
N PRO A 344 -7.99 -25.09 -0.80
CA PRO A 344 -6.60 -25.56 -0.93
C PRO A 344 -5.72 -25.27 0.30
N THR A 345 -6.11 -24.31 1.15
CA THR A 345 -5.46 -24.04 2.44
C THR A 345 -5.49 -25.27 3.35
N LEU A 346 -6.60 -26.03 3.36
CA LEU A 346 -6.75 -27.22 4.21
C LEU A 346 -5.77 -28.32 3.81
N GLU A 347 -5.46 -28.45 2.52
CA GLU A 347 -4.47 -29.39 2.00
C GLU A 347 -3.07 -28.97 2.44
N ARG A 348 -2.71 -27.70 2.25
CA ARG A 348 -1.41 -27.14 2.66
C ARG A 348 -1.17 -27.25 4.17
N LEU A 349 -2.21 -27.09 4.99
CA LEU A 349 -2.11 -27.28 6.44
C LEU A 349 -1.74 -28.70 6.81
N LYS A 350 -2.38 -29.70 6.17
CA LYS A 350 -2.07 -31.12 6.41
C LYS A 350 -0.64 -31.45 6.00
N GLU A 351 -0.15 -30.87 4.92
CA GLU A 351 1.20 -31.12 4.41
C GLU A 351 2.29 -30.47 5.28
N LYS A 352 2.12 -29.20 5.63
CA LYS A 352 3.20 -28.39 6.24
C LYS A 352 3.13 -28.22 7.75
N HIS A 353 1.94 -28.29 8.34
CA HIS A 353 1.70 -27.85 9.73
C HIS A 353 1.15 -28.96 10.64
N HIS A 354 1.26 -30.22 10.23
CA HIS A 354 0.76 -31.36 11.01
C HIS A 354 1.41 -31.49 12.41
N GLU A 355 2.65 -31.01 12.57
CA GLU A 355 3.41 -31.00 13.82
C GLU A 355 3.73 -29.58 14.35
N SER A 356 3.10 -28.55 13.79
CA SER A 356 3.36 -27.17 14.21
C SER A 356 2.87 -26.93 15.65
N SER A 357 3.67 -26.22 16.45
CA SER A 357 3.25 -25.72 17.77
C SER A 357 2.44 -24.43 17.68
N GLU A 358 2.38 -23.79 16.51
CA GLU A 358 1.60 -22.58 16.27
C GLU A 358 0.09 -22.92 16.21
N HIS A 359 -0.75 -21.98 16.64
CA HIS A 359 -2.19 -22.20 16.68
C HIS A 359 -2.74 -22.48 15.27
N PRO A 360 -3.57 -23.52 15.05
CA PRO A 360 -4.02 -23.93 13.71
C PRO A 360 -4.68 -22.81 12.89
N LEU A 361 -5.41 -21.90 13.54
CA LEU A 361 -6.01 -20.74 12.87
C LEU A 361 -4.98 -19.75 12.31
N VAL A 362 -3.85 -19.57 13.00
CA VAL A 362 -2.76 -18.71 12.53
C VAL A 362 -2.09 -19.35 11.32
N CYS A 363 -1.75 -20.65 11.40
CA CYS A 363 -1.26 -21.41 10.26
C CYS A 363 -2.23 -21.32 9.08
N ALA A 364 -3.53 -21.53 9.31
CA ALA A 364 -4.55 -21.47 8.26
C ALA A 364 -4.61 -20.11 7.58
N THR A 365 -4.50 -19.04 8.37
CA THR A 365 -4.55 -17.69 7.81
C THR A 365 -3.30 -17.36 7.00
N LYS A 366 -2.10 -17.72 7.51
CA LYS A 366 -0.83 -17.57 6.78
C LYS A 366 -0.86 -18.35 5.46
N GLU A 367 -1.24 -19.63 5.49
CA GLU A 367 -1.32 -20.46 4.29
C GLU A 367 -2.40 -19.98 3.32
N ASN A 368 -3.54 -19.50 3.82
CA ASN A 368 -4.58 -18.90 2.97
C ASN A 368 -4.02 -17.70 2.21
N THR A 369 -3.30 -16.78 2.86
CA THR A 369 -2.66 -15.65 2.18
C THR A 369 -1.78 -16.11 1.01
N LEU A 370 -1.04 -17.20 1.17
CA LEU A 370 -0.21 -17.78 0.10
C LEU A 370 -1.05 -18.45 -1.01
N VAL A 371 -2.16 -19.11 -0.66
CA VAL A 371 -3.13 -19.63 -1.66
C VAL A 371 -3.72 -18.47 -2.47
N GLN A 372 -4.08 -17.36 -1.84
CA GLN A 372 -4.64 -16.20 -2.55
C GLN A 372 -3.62 -15.53 -3.46
N ILE A 373 -2.33 -15.52 -3.10
CA ILE A 373 -1.26 -15.09 -4.01
C ILE A 373 -1.15 -16.03 -5.23
N ASN A 374 -1.29 -17.34 -5.04
CA ASN A 374 -1.29 -18.27 -6.16
C ASN A 374 -2.50 -18.04 -7.07
N ASN A 375 -3.68 -17.77 -6.50
CA ASN A 375 -4.87 -17.42 -7.28
C ASN A 375 -4.66 -16.11 -8.05
N LEU A 376 -4.10 -15.07 -7.43
CA LEU A 376 -3.72 -13.81 -8.09
C LEU A 376 -2.85 -14.05 -9.32
N LYS A 377 -1.86 -14.95 -9.21
CA LYS A 377 -0.94 -15.30 -10.30
C LYS A 377 -1.61 -16.02 -11.49
N THR A 378 -2.89 -16.36 -11.41
CA THR A 378 -3.66 -16.90 -12.54
C THR A 378 -4.31 -15.82 -13.42
N HIS A 379 -4.38 -14.57 -12.95
CA HIS A 379 -5.01 -13.47 -13.69
C HIS A 379 -4.13 -12.98 -14.85
N PRO A 380 -4.64 -12.84 -16.09
CA PRO A 380 -3.82 -12.52 -17.26
C PRO A 380 -2.95 -11.26 -17.10
N ILE A 381 -3.52 -10.17 -16.60
CA ILE A 381 -2.79 -8.92 -16.37
C ILE A 381 -1.72 -9.06 -15.28
N VAL A 382 -1.95 -9.92 -14.28
CA VAL A 382 -0.94 -10.20 -13.24
C VAL A 382 0.22 -11.00 -13.84
N ILE A 383 -0.07 -12.02 -14.65
CA ILE A 383 0.95 -12.81 -15.36
C ILE A 383 1.81 -11.90 -16.25
N GLU A 384 1.17 -11.03 -17.04
CA GLU A 384 1.84 -10.07 -17.91
C GLU A 384 2.78 -9.16 -17.10
N LYS A 385 2.26 -8.50 -16.06
CA LYS A 385 3.05 -7.55 -15.27
C LYS A 385 4.16 -8.20 -14.47
N LEU A 386 3.97 -9.42 -13.95
CA LEU A 386 5.03 -10.18 -13.30
C LEU A 386 6.14 -10.57 -14.28
N THR A 387 5.77 -11.04 -15.48
CA THR A 387 6.74 -11.42 -16.53
C THR A 387 7.61 -10.24 -16.95
N ASN A 388 7.03 -9.04 -16.99
CA ASN A 388 7.73 -7.81 -17.35
C ASN A 388 8.48 -7.15 -16.18
N ASN A 389 8.49 -7.75 -14.97
CA ASN A 389 9.04 -7.15 -13.75
C ASN A 389 8.42 -5.78 -13.43
N GLU A 390 7.13 -5.59 -13.70
CA GLU A 390 6.39 -4.34 -13.44
C GLU A 390 5.49 -4.41 -12.20
N LEU A 391 5.39 -5.59 -11.58
CA LEU A 391 4.53 -5.86 -10.44
C LEU A 391 5.27 -6.66 -9.36
N GLN A 392 5.05 -6.29 -8.11
CA GLN A 392 5.45 -7.06 -6.93
C GLN A 392 4.21 -7.47 -6.13
N ILE A 393 4.22 -8.67 -5.55
CA ILE A 393 3.12 -9.21 -4.74
C ILE A 393 3.68 -9.59 -3.36
N TYR A 394 3.06 -9.09 -2.30
CA TYR A 394 3.46 -9.34 -0.92
C TYR A 394 2.37 -10.08 -0.15
N ALA A 395 2.78 -11.05 0.67
CA ALA A 395 1.93 -11.70 1.65
C ALA A 395 2.21 -11.09 3.02
N TRP A 396 1.20 -10.46 3.61
CA TRP A 396 1.25 -9.92 4.95
C TRP A 396 0.35 -10.71 5.88
N PHE A 397 0.78 -10.83 7.14
CA PHE A 397 -0.02 -11.34 8.23
C PHE A 397 0.02 -10.31 9.36
N TYR A 398 -1.12 -9.67 9.63
CA TYR A 398 -1.24 -8.74 10.75
C TYR A 398 -1.65 -9.50 12.01
N ASP A 399 -0.73 -9.59 12.97
CA ASP A 399 -1.05 -9.99 14.31
C ASP A 399 -1.56 -8.78 15.10
N PHE A 400 -2.88 -8.68 15.25
CA PHE A 400 -3.47 -7.54 15.92
C PHE A 400 -3.28 -7.58 17.45
N GLU A 401 -3.00 -8.74 18.05
CA GLU A 401 -2.71 -8.82 19.48
C GLU A 401 -1.32 -8.24 19.77
N ALA A 402 -0.34 -8.56 18.93
CA ALA A 402 1.01 -8.03 19.04
C ALA A 402 1.18 -6.63 18.43
N GLY A 403 0.24 -6.18 17.59
CA GLY A 403 0.40 -4.95 16.81
C GLY A 403 1.49 -5.06 15.75
N GLU A 404 1.75 -6.27 15.27
CA GLU A 404 2.87 -6.58 14.38
C GLU A 404 2.37 -7.05 13.01
N VAL A 405 3.07 -6.63 11.95
CA VAL A 405 2.87 -7.18 10.61
C VAL A 405 4.06 -8.08 10.29
N LEU A 406 3.79 -9.37 10.13
CA LEU A 406 4.74 -10.34 9.59
C LEU A 406 4.65 -10.34 8.06
N ILE A 407 5.78 -10.47 7.39
CA ILE A 407 5.87 -10.41 5.94
C ILE A 407 6.48 -11.72 5.44
N TYR A 408 5.83 -12.36 4.47
CA TYR A 408 6.33 -13.59 3.89
C TYR A 408 7.60 -13.34 3.08
N ASP A 409 8.67 -14.04 3.44
CA ASP A 409 9.92 -14.03 2.71
C ASP A 409 10.05 -15.30 1.86
N GLN A 410 10.26 -15.12 0.56
CA GLN A 410 10.28 -16.23 -0.39
C GLN A 410 11.54 -17.09 -0.27
N GLU A 411 12.68 -16.51 0.14
CA GLU A 411 13.95 -17.24 0.26
C GLU A 411 13.96 -18.12 1.52
N ILE A 412 13.42 -17.59 2.62
CA ILE A 412 13.27 -18.30 3.89
C ILE A 412 12.09 -19.28 3.81
N GLY A 413 11.06 -18.95 3.04
CA GLY A 413 9.86 -19.76 2.90
C GLY A 413 8.89 -19.66 4.09
N ASP A 414 8.96 -18.56 4.85
CA ASP A 414 8.13 -18.32 6.03
C ASP A 414 7.83 -16.82 6.23
N PHE A 415 6.86 -16.51 7.09
CA PHE A 415 6.56 -15.17 7.56
C PHE A 415 7.59 -14.73 8.60
N ILE A 416 8.38 -13.71 8.27
CA ILE A 416 9.38 -13.14 9.16
C ILE A 416 8.86 -11.88 9.84
N SER A 417 9.50 -11.49 10.94
CA SER A 417 9.15 -10.27 11.67
C SER A 417 9.30 -9.02 10.79
N PHE A 418 8.63 -7.94 11.18
CA PHE A 418 8.85 -6.64 10.54
C PHE A 418 10.32 -6.23 10.63
N ASP A 419 10.96 -6.51 11.77
CA ASP A 419 12.34 -6.08 12.00
C ASP A 419 13.37 -6.84 11.14
N ASP A 420 13.14 -8.13 10.92
CA ASP A 420 13.93 -8.95 10.00
C ASP A 420 13.71 -8.49 8.54
N THR A 421 12.47 -8.13 8.19
CA THR A 421 12.17 -7.59 6.86
C THR A 421 12.94 -6.29 6.62
N VAL A 422 12.95 -5.36 7.58
CA VAL A 422 13.73 -4.11 7.48
C VAL A 422 15.23 -4.40 7.34
N THR A 423 15.73 -5.39 8.08
CA THR A 423 17.14 -5.82 7.95
C THR A 423 17.46 -6.29 6.54
N LYS A 424 16.61 -7.12 5.93
CA LYS A 424 16.77 -7.56 4.54
C LYS A 424 16.65 -6.41 3.55
N VAL A 425 15.71 -5.49 3.76
CA VAL A 425 15.54 -4.28 2.94
C VAL A 425 16.83 -3.45 2.92
N PHE A 426 17.46 -3.21 4.07
CA PHE A 426 18.74 -2.49 4.13
C PHE A 426 19.90 -3.20 3.42
N LEU A 427 19.78 -4.51 3.19
CA LEU A 427 20.77 -5.30 2.47
C LEU A 427 20.44 -5.47 0.98
N SER A 428 19.31 -4.96 0.50
CA SER A 428 18.93 -5.08 -0.91
C SER A 428 19.80 -4.23 -1.82
N GLU A 429 19.94 -4.66 -3.07
CA GLU A 429 20.76 -3.97 -4.07
C GLU A 429 20.33 -2.51 -4.27
N GLU A 430 19.03 -2.23 -4.23
CA GLU A 430 18.48 -0.89 -4.43
C GLU A 430 18.84 0.08 -3.29
N VAL A 431 18.72 -0.37 -2.03
CA VAL A 431 19.09 0.47 -0.87
C VAL A 431 20.59 0.70 -0.86
N LEU A 432 21.38 -0.34 -1.10
CA LEU A 432 22.84 -0.22 -1.17
C LEU A 432 23.28 0.68 -2.32
N ALA A 433 22.62 0.62 -3.49
CA ALA A 433 22.91 1.52 -4.61
C ALA A 433 22.61 2.99 -4.26
N LYS A 434 21.47 3.25 -3.61
CA LYS A 434 21.10 4.61 -3.17
C LYS A 434 22.03 5.12 -2.06
N MET A 435 22.40 4.27 -1.12
CA MET A 435 23.40 4.56 -0.09
C MET A 435 24.74 4.93 -0.74
N ASN A 436 25.24 4.12 -1.67
CA ASN A 436 26.48 4.38 -2.39
C ASN A 436 26.45 5.74 -3.11
N ALA A 437 25.33 6.09 -3.77
CA ALA A 437 25.16 7.37 -4.45
C ALA A 437 25.22 8.56 -3.47
N ILE A 438 24.55 8.46 -2.32
CA ILE A 438 24.60 9.51 -1.27
C ILE A 438 26.02 9.68 -0.76
N VAL A 439 26.71 8.58 -0.45
CA VAL A 439 28.09 8.61 0.04
C VAL A 439 29.02 9.21 -1.00
N GLU A 440 28.87 8.86 -2.28
CA GLU A 440 29.67 9.41 -3.35
C GLU A 440 29.44 10.92 -3.51
N GLU A 441 28.19 11.38 -3.50
CA GLU A 441 27.87 12.82 -3.58
C GLU A 441 28.46 13.61 -2.40
N GLU A 442 28.29 13.14 -1.16
CA GLU A 442 28.82 13.83 0.03
C GLU A 442 30.35 13.83 0.06
N ALA A 443 30.97 12.69 -0.28
CA ALA A 443 32.43 12.60 -0.35
C ALA A 443 33.00 13.52 -1.45
N MET A 444 32.39 13.55 -2.63
CA MET A 444 32.83 14.41 -3.73
C MET A 444 32.60 15.89 -3.42
N SER A 445 31.49 16.23 -2.75
CA SER A 445 31.22 17.59 -2.26
C SER A 445 32.29 18.05 -1.27
N TYR A 446 32.60 17.22 -0.27
CA TYR A 446 33.66 17.50 0.71
C TYR A 446 35.03 17.70 0.04
N LEU A 447 35.44 16.77 -0.82
CA LEU A 447 36.74 16.86 -1.53
C LEU A 447 36.82 18.10 -2.43
N THR A 448 35.71 18.47 -3.08
CA THR A 448 35.66 19.68 -3.92
C THR A 448 35.72 20.96 -3.07
N SER A 449 35.11 20.95 -1.88
CA SER A 449 35.19 22.07 -0.94
C SER A 449 36.61 22.31 -0.45
N LEU A 450 37.37 21.24 -0.15
CA LEU A 450 38.78 21.36 0.23
C LEU A 450 39.66 21.88 -0.93
N ALA A 451 39.24 21.63 -2.17
CA ALA A 451 39.92 22.08 -3.37
C ALA A 451 39.55 23.51 -3.81
N SER A 452 38.62 24.18 -3.10
CA SER A 452 38.04 25.47 -3.49
C SER A 452 38.23 26.55 -2.41
N PRO A 453 38.75 27.74 -2.74
CA PRO A 453 39.34 28.11 -4.03
C PRO A 453 40.62 27.33 -4.31
N THR A 454 40.92 27.10 -5.59
CA THR A 454 42.08 26.32 -6.02
C THR A 454 43.37 27.11 -5.77
N THR A 455 43.96 26.89 -4.59
CA THR A 455 45.20 27.50 -4.09
C THR A 455 46.29 26.43 -3.93
N GLU A 456 47.53 26.87 -3.73
CA GLU A 456 48.65 25.96 -3.48
C GLU A 456 48.45 25.17 -2.17
N GLU A 457 47.95 25.83 -1.12
CA GLU A 457 47.65 25.23 0.17
C GLU A 457 46.54 24.17 0.04
N ALA A 458 45.46 24.49 -0.68
CA ALA A 458 44.39 23.55 -0.97
C ALA A 458 44.90 22.31 -1.73
N TYR A 459 45.79 22.50 -2.71
CA TYR A 459 46.39 21.39 -3.47
C TYR A 459 47.24 20.47 -2.57
N LYS A 460 48.11 21.05 -1.73
CA LYS A 460 48.95 20.31 -0.79
C LYS A 460 48.13 19.52 0.23
N LEU A 461 46.95 20.01 0.60
CA LEU A 461 46.01 19.32 1.50
C LEU A 461 45.27 18.17 0.80
N VAL A 462 44.69 18.42 -0.38
CA VAL A 462 43.75 17.49 -1.03
C VAL A 462 44.46 16.30 -1.69
N MET A 463 45.62 16.49 -2.31
CA MET A 463 46.28 15.43 -3.06
C MET A 463 46.69 14.20 -2.24
N PRO A 464 47.28 14.32 -1.04
CA PRO A 464 47.52 13.19 -0.15
C PRO A 464 46.23 12.44 0.19
N ILE A 465 45.14 13.17 0.43
CA ILE A 465 43.82 12.59 0.72
C ILE A 465 43.34 11.78 -0.49
N LEU A 466 43.35 12.36 -1.70
CA LEU A 466 42.92 11.66 -2.93
C LEU A 466 43.75 10.40 -3.21
N ASN A 467 45.07 10.44 -2.97
CA ASN A 467 45.93 9.27 -3.13
C ASN A 467 45.63 8.19 -2.07
N THR A 468 45.36 8.59 -0.83
CA THR A 468 45.00 7.67 0.26
C THR A 468 43.65 7.02 -0.02
N ILE A 469 42.65 7.78 -0.48
CA ILE A 469 41.33 7.25 -0.84
C ILE A 469 41.42 6.14 -1.90
N LYS A 470 42.33 6.26 -2.87
CA LYS A 470 42.54 5.20 -3.87
C LYS A 470 43.07 3.89 -3.28
N LEU A 471 43.77 3.96 -2.14
CA LEU A 471 44.39 2.81 -1.50
C LEU A 471 43.47 2.19 -0.43
N THR A 472 42.85 3.03 0.40
CA THR A 472 42.13 2.60 1.63
C THR A 472 40.65 2.95 1.64
N GLY A 473 40.11 3.46 0.53
CA GLY A 473 38.71 3.91 0.43
C GLY A 473 38.45 5.20 1.21
N ILE A 474 37.17 5.47 1.50
CA ILE A 474 36.74 6.75 2.11
C ILE A 474 37.05 6.87 3.60
N SER A 475 37.63 5.84 4.23
CA SER A 475 37.96 5.81 5.66
C SER A 475 38.73 7.05 6.14
N VAL A 476 39.64 7.58 5.32
CA VAL A 476 40.46 8.77 5.62
C VAL A 476 39.66 10.07 5.73
N ILE A 477 38.47 10.14 5.12
CA ILE A 477 37.58 11.32 5.18
C ILE A 477 36.30 11.05 5.99
N TRP A 478 36.11 9.84 6.51
CA TRP A 478 34.83 9.41 7.08
C TRP A 478 34.34 10.31 8.21
N GLU A 479 35.20 10.68 9.16
CA GLU A 479 34.83 11.55 10.28
C GLU A 479 34.26 12.91 9.84
N TYR A 480 34.58 13.37 8.63
CA TYR A 480 34.08 14.63 8.08
C TYR A 480 32.78 14.48 7.30
N ILE A 481 32.51 13.30 6.74
CA ILE A 481 31.35 13.05 5.88
C ILE A 481 30.28 12.17 6.55
N LYS A 482 30.59 11.53 7.68
CA LYS A 482 29.67 10.63 8.39
C LYS A 482 28.36 11.32 8.75
N THR A 483 28.43 12.52 9.34
CA THR A 483 27.24 13.28 9.75
C THR A 483 26.33 13.65 8.57
N PRO A 484 26.80 14.30 7.49
CA PRO A 484 25.93 14.62 6.36
C PRO A 484 25.39 13.36 5.65
N VAL A 485 26.19 12.29 5.53
CA VAL A 485 25.72 11.00 5.02
C VAL A 485 24.60 10.44 5.89
N THR A 486 24.79 10.42 7.21
CA THR A 486 23.79 9.92 8.16
C THR A 486 22.47 10.69 8.06
N ILE A 487 22.52 12.03 7.97
CA ILE A 487 21.33 12.88 7.81
C ILE A 487 20.58 12.52 6.53
N ARG A 488 21.28 12.34 5.41
CA ARG A 488 20.66 12.00 4.13
C ARG A 488 20.09 10.58 4.10
N LEU A 489 20.80 9.62 4.70
CA LEU A 489 20.28 8.26 4.85
C LEU A 489 19.07 8.23 5.78
N ASP A 490 19.05 9.02 6.84
CA ASP A 490 17.91 9.12 7.77
C ASP A 490 16.67 9.71 7.09
N ALA A 491 16.84 10.76 6.28
CA ALA A 491 15.75 11.31 5.48
C ALA A 491 15.14 10.26 4.52
N GLU A 492 15.98 9.43 3.91
CA GLU A 492 15.55 8.41 2.95
C GLU A 492 14.99 7.15 3.63
N PHE A 493 15.56 6.72 4.76
CA PHE A 493 15.34 5.38 5.32
C PHE A 493 15.03 5.35 6.83
N GLY A 494 15.31 6.43 7.58
CA GLY A 494 15.21 6.49 9.03
C GLY A 494 13.84 6.10 9.58
N GLY A 495 12.76 6.44 8.87
CA GLY A 495 11.39 6.05 9.23
C GLY A 495 11.10 4.53 9.21
N LEU A 496 12.03 3.69 8.75
CA LEU A 496 11.94 2.23 8.86
C LEU A 496 12.38 1.72 10.23
N CYS A 497 12.97 2.58 11.06
CA CYS A 497 13.45 2.26 12.39
C CYS A 497 12.74 3.15 13.44
N PRO A 498 12.60 2.67 14.69
CA PRO A 498 11.96 3.44 15.77
C PRO A 498 12.76 4.68 16.18
N HIS A 499 14.09 4.66 16.02
CA HIS A 499 14.96 5.76 16.40
C HIS A 499 16.29 5.73 15.61
N PRO A 500 17.00 6.86 15.46
CA PRO A 500 18.25 6.95 14.70
C PRO A 500 19.39 6.04 15.20
N ASN A 501 19.37 5.65 16.48
CA ASN A 501 20.37 4.75 17.08
C ASN A 501 20.03 3.26 16.91
N ASP A 502 19.05 2.91 16.07
CA ASP A 502 18.69 1.51 15.82
C ASP A 502 19.88 0.77 15.21
N LYS A 503 20.12 -0.47 15.66
CA LYS A 503 21.27 -1.27 15.22
C LYS A 503 21.24 -1.53 13.71
N ARG A 504 20.06 -1.66 13.11
CA ARG A 504 19.91 -1.91 11.67
C ARG A 504 20.31 -0.67 10.87
N PHE A 505 19.82 0.50 11.27
CA PHE A 505 20.17 1.76 10.60
C PHE A 505 21.64 2.13 10.81
N THR A 506 22.14 2.03 12.05
CA THR A 506 23.57 2.28 12.33
C THR A 506 24.47 1.31 11.57
N SER A 507 24.06 0.04 11.39
CA SER A 507 24.78 -0.92 10.54
C SER A 507 24.80 -0.52 9.06
N LEU A 508 23.71 0.07 8.53
CA LEU A 508 23.69 0.65 7.17
C LEU A 508 24.67 1.83 7.05
N VAL A 509 24.70 2.71 8.06
CA VAL A 509 25.65 3.84 8.12
C VAL A 509 27.08 3.35 8.18
N GLU A 510 27.40 2.36 9.02
CA GLU A 510 28.77 1.82 9.08
C GLU A 510 29.16 1.09 7.79
N LYS A 511 28.23 0.40 7.12
CA LYS A 511 28.48 -0.21 5.81
C LYS A 511 28.82 0.80 4.72
N SER A 512 28.40 2.07 4.89
CA SER A 512 28.78 3.16 3.99
C SER A 512 30.30 3.38 3.90
N LEU A 513 31.07 2.98 4.92
CA LEU A 513 32.54 3.03 4.91
C LEU A 513 33.18 2.19 3.78
N GLU A 514 32.48 1.17 3.30
CA GLU A 514 32.98 0.23 2.29
C GLU A 514 32.87 0.80 0.85
N VAL A 515 32.26 1.98 0.68
CA VAL A 515 32.02 2.59 -0.63
C VAL A 515 33.32 3.00 -1.31
N LYS A 516 33.42 2.65 -2.59
CA LYS A 516 34.51 3.06 -3.47
C LYS A 516 34.07 4.23 -4.34
N LEU A 517 34.81 5.34 -4.29
CA LEU A 517 34.49 6.54 -5.07
C LEU A 517 34.99 6.41 -6.52
N ALA A 518 34.10 6.51 -7.49
CA ALA A 518 34.47 6.49 -8.90
C ALA A 518 35.03 7.86 -9.36
N GLY A 519 34.49 8.96 -8.82
CA GLY A 519 34.85 10.34 -9.20
C GLY A 519 36.27 10.82 -8.84
N VAL A 520 37.01 10.10 -7.99
CA VAL A 520 38.32 10.54 -7.47
C VAL A 520 39.36 10.77 -8.57
N ARG A 521 39.36 9.94 -9.62
CA ARG A 521 40.32 10.10 -10.74
C ARG A 521 40.05 11.37 -11.55
N LEU A 522 38.78 11.71 -11.75
CA LEU A 522 38.38 12.88 -12.51
C LEU A 522 38.74 14.16 -11.76
N LEU A 523 38.40 14.23 -10.47
CA LEU A 523 38.75 15.37 -9.61
C LEU A 523 40.26 15.57 -9.53
N GLN A 524 41.03 14.49 -9.38
CA GLN A 524 42.48 14.59 -9.39
C GLN A 524 43.01 15.17 -10.70
N LYS A 525 42.48 14.72 -11.84
CA LYS A 525 42.86 15.27 -13.15
C LYS A 525 42.56 16.76 -13.25
N GLN A 526 41.36 17.18 -12.84
CA GLN A 526 40.96 18.59 -12.83
C GLN A 526 41.89 19.44 -11.95
N LEU A 527 42.30 18.93 -10.78
CA LEU A 527 43.25 19.62 -9.90
C LEU A 527 44.65 19.71 -10.51
N MET A 528 45.12 18.65 -11.17
CA MET A 528 46.40 18.64 -11.91
C MET A 528 46.39 19.59 -13.12
N ASP A 529 45.23 19.86 -13.72
CA ASP A 529 45.13 20.81 -14.84
C ASP A 529 45.06 22.28 -14.37
N SER A 530 44.94 22.52 -13.06
CA SER A 530 44.74 23.86 -12.46
C SER A 530 46.01 24.74 -12.45
N PRO A 531 45.86 26.08 -12.44
CA PRO A 531 46.99 27.00 -12.25
C PRO A 531 47.74 26.79 -10.93
N ALA A 532 47.03 26.45 -9.85
CA ALA A 532 47.64 26.20 -8.54
C ALA A 532 48.60 25.00 -8.57
N TYR A 533 48.26 23.93 -9.30
CA TYR A 533 49.17 22.80 -9.49
C TYR A 533 50.46 23.20 -10.20
N ARG A 534 50.36 23.99 -11.27
CA ARG A 534 51.53 24.50 -12.00
C ARG A 534 52.44 25.32 -11.09
N GLN A 535 51.85 26.08 -10.17
CA GLN A 535 52.57 26.88 -9.17
C GLN A 535 53.22 26.02 -8.08
N VAL A 536 52.56 24.97 -7.60
CA VAL A 536 53.17 24.00 -6.66
C VAL A 536 54.37 23.31 -7.31
N CYS A 537 54.21 22.82 -8.55
CA CYS A 537 55.26 22.15 -9.30
C CYS A 537 56.49 23.05 -9.54
N SER A 538 56.27 24.34 -9.80
CA SER A 538 57.38 25.28 -10.01
C SER A 538 58.14 25.60 -8.72
N GLN A 539 57.48 25.53 -7.55
CA GLN A 539 58.09 25.79 -6.24
C GLN A 539 58.78 24.56 -5.62
N THR A 540 58.35 23.34 -5.92
CA THR A 540 59.01 22.11 -5.43
C THR A 540 60.35 21.78 -6.12
N SER A 541 60.68 22.44 -7.24
CA SER A 541 61.98 22.56 -7.95
C SER A 541 62.73 21.27 -8.39
N PRO A 542 63.68 21.37 -9.36
CA PRO A 542 64.19 20.24 -10.15
C PRO A 542 65.22 19.41 -9.36
N LEU A 543 64.74 18.51 -8.51
CA LEU A 543 65.60 17.52 -7.83
C LEU A 543 65.50 16.10 -8.42
N PHE A 544 64.77 15.91 -9.51
CA PHE A 544 64.65 14.61 -10.20
C PHE A 544 64.76 14.74 -11.72
N MET A 545 65.71 15.50 -12.26
CA MET A 545 66.15 15.31 -13.65
C MET A 545 67.62 15.71 -13.84
N THR A 546 68.53 14.79 -13.51
CA THR A 546 69.82 14.69 -14.21
C THR A 546 70.17 13.22 -14.44
N MET A 547 69.85 12.73 -15.63
CA MET A 547 70.77 11.83 -16.32
C MET A 547 71.18 12.52 -17.62
N PRO A 548 72.48 12.75 -17.88
CA PRO A 548 72.94 13.34 -19.12
C PRO A 548 72.58 12.43 -20.29
N LYS A 549 72.03 13.00 -21.37
CA LYS A 549 71.96 12.31 -22.66
C LYS A 549 73.38 12.03 -23.13
N ALA A 550 73.69 10.76 -23.43
CA ALA A 550 74.89 10.40 -24.16
C ALA A 550 74.86 11.02 -25.56
N GLU A 551 75.97 11.64 -25.96
CA GLU A 551 76.16 12.19 -27.31
C GLU A 551 76.17 11.09 -28.37
N PRO A 552 75.68 11.35 -29.60
CA PRO A 552 75.73 10.39 -30.68
C PRO A 552 77.14 10.32 -31.26
N GLY A 553 77.85 9.24 -30.94
CA GLY A 553 79.13 8.88 -31.54
C GLY A 553 79.01 8.65 -33.06
N GLU A 554 80.00 9.18 -33.76
CA GLU A 554 80.23 9.08 -35.20
C GLU A 554 80.15 7.65 -35.73
N LYS A 555 79.42 7.48 -36.84
CA LYS A 555 79.58 6.31 -37.71
C LYS A 555 80.81 6.53 -38.59
N VAL A 556 81.89 5.80 -38.31
CA VAL A 556 82.90 5.46 -39.30
C VAL A 556 82.68 4.01 -39.74
N SER A 557 82.57 3.87 -41.05
CA SER A 557 82.44 2.63 -41.82
C SER A 557 83.63 1.68 -41.66
N ASN A 558 83.38 0.37 -41.57
CA ASN A 558 83.79 -0.63 -42.59
C ASN A 558 83.74 -2.07 -42.04
N GLY A 559 83.18 -2.97 -42.86
CA GLY A 559 83.89 -4.20 -43.21
C GLY A 559 83.59 -5.49 -42.43
N LEU A 560 82.90 -6.39 -43.14
CA LEU A 560 83.20 -7.82 -43.29
C LEU A 560 83.03 -8.76 -42.09
N GLY A 561 82.18 -9.78 -42.30
CA GLY A 561 82.67 -11.16 -42.22
C GLY A 561 81.90 -12.09 -41.28
N LEU A 562 80.98 -12.83 -41.91
CA LEU A 562 80.37 -14.12 -41.54
C LEU A 562 79.33 -14.14 -40.41
#